data_AF-A0A8H6G3V6-F1
#
_entry.id   AF-A0A8H6G3V6-F1
#
_cell.length_a   1.000
_cell.length_b   1.000
_cell.length_c   1.000
_cell.angle_alpha   90.00
_cell.angle_beta   90.00
_cell.angle_gamma   90.00
#
_symmetry.space_group_name_H-M   'P 1'
#
loop_
_entity.id
_entity.type
_entity.pdbx_description
1 polymer ?
#
loop_
_entity_poly.entity_id
_entity_poly.type
_entity_poly.pdbx_seq_one_letter_code
_entity_poly.pdbx_strand_id
1 'polypeptide(L)'
;MARMSISAETRRQLNGHDRRWPIKLGLRALAVPLAFIAMILFAVTTSVSKMNYGGNDWTDGLPLAPVLLALFYDPLVLFLTLFQRHGRPIHPGWNVGVDFLVWGLAIPSLVFSVGDGWFWYWQPVLVEFDGMVPCDEYNYWSQICNPLIYTLGRIEIAANVFLALILIIHFTLFVYACIATHKWRKAKKLTAAERRNIELQYNRTPEEHRESQPPAYTPSAKGSARMPVSAVSEEDNPFKDAEASAESNPFHDEHRSAVKYA
;
A
#
# COMPACT_ATOMS: atom_id res chain seq x y z
N MET A 1 -40.34 0.02 16.78
CA MET A 1 -38.88 -0.28 16.78
C MET A 1 -38.13 0.91 16.17
N ALA A 2 -37.62 1.82 17.01
CA ALA A 2 -36.74 2.88 16.56
C ALA A 2 -35.36 2.28 16.21
N ARG A 3 -34.88 2.42 14.98
CA ARG A 3 -33.49 2.08 14.64
C ARG A 3 -32.58 3.04 15.39
N MET A 4 -31.88 2.56 16.42
CA MET A 4 -30.81 3.32 17.06
C MET A 4 -29.78 3.74 16.02
N SER A 5 -29.76 5.03 15.70
CA SER A 5 -28.79 5.60 14.78
C SER A 5 -27.44 5.66 15.49
N ILE A 6 -26.43 4.98 14.93
CA ILE A 6 -25.04 5.21 15.29
C ILE A 6 -24.79 6.72 15.26
N SER A 7 -24.19 7.24 16.34
CA SER A 7 -23.78 8.64 16.50
C SER A 7 -23.16 9.16 15.20
N ALA A 8 -23.61 10.34 14.76
CA ALA A 8 -23.09 11.00 13.56
C ALA A 8 -21.57 11.24 13.69
N GLU A 9 -21.07 11.40 14.92
CA GLU A 9 -19.66 11.56 15.24
C GLU A 9 -18.88 10.27 14.99
N THR A 10 -19.38 9.11 15.44
CA THR A 10 -18.76 7.81 15.15
C THR A 10 -18.71 7.56 13.64
N ARG A 11 -19.76 7.96 12.91
CA ARG A 11 -19.77 7.92 11.44
C ARG A 11 -18.78 8.88 10.79
N ARG A 12 -18.62 10.11 11.31
CA ARG A 12 -17.61 11.07 10.83
C ARG A 12 -16.18 10.59 11.12
N GLN A 13 -15.94 9.94 12.25
CA GLN A 13 -14.63 9.37 12.57
C GLN A 13 -14.32 8.13 11.74
N LEU A 14 -15.33 7.30 11.44
CA LEU A 14 -15.21 6.20 10.47
C LEU A 14 -15.00 6.70 9.04
N ASN A 15 -15.66 7.79 8.67
CA ASN A 15 -15.48 8.49 7.40
C ASN A 15 -14.33 9.50 7.43
N GLY A 16 -13.58 9.55 8.54
CA GLY A 16 -12.42 10.40 8.74
C GLY A 16 -11.43 10.03 7.65
N HIS A 17 -11.49 10.82 6.59
CA HIS A 17 -10.94 10.56 5.28
C HIS A 17 -9.54 9.99 5.47
N ASP A 18 -9.31 8.73 5.09
CA ASP A 18 -8.02 8.06 5.30
C ASP A 18 -6.95 8.96 4.67
N ARG A 19 -6.22 9.74 5.48
CA ARG A 19 -5.36 10.84 5.00
C ARG A 19 -4.31 10.36 3.99
N ARG A 20 -4.06 9.04 3.96
CA ARG A 20 -3.13 8.35 3.08
C ARG A 20 -3.78 7.76 1.82
N TRP A 21 -5.07 7.98 1.57
CA TRP A 21 -5.74 7.51 0.35
C TRP A 21 -5.06 7.99 -0.95
N PRO A 22 -4.54 9.24 -1.10
CA PRO A 22 -3.92 9.63 -2.36
C PRO A 22 -2.60 8.89 -2.60
N ILE A 23 -1.86 8.59 -1.53
CA ILE A 23 -0.62 7.80 -1.61
C ILE A 23 -0.92 6.38 -2.09
N LYS A 24 -1.97 5.74 -1.54
CA LYS A 24 -2.38 4.40 -1.97
C LYS A 24 -2.80 4.38 -3.45
N LEU A 25 -3.57 5.39 -3.86
CA LEU A 25 -4.00 5.53 -5.25
C LEU A 25 -2.80 5.74 -6.18
N GLY A 26 -1.86 6.60 -5.78
CA GLY A 26 -0.62 6.85 -6.52
C GLY A 26 0.25 5.61 -6.65
N LEU A 27 0.42 4.83 -5.58
CA LEU A 27 1.16 3.56 -5.61
C LEU A 27 0.54 2.55 -6.58
N ARG A 28 -0.80 2.40 -6.58
CA ARG A 28 -1.49 1.52 -7.54
C ARG A 28 -1.38 2.04 -8.98
N ALA A 29 -1.51 3.35 -9.19
CA ALA A 29 -1.34 3.95 -10.51
C ALA A 29 0.09 3.78 -11.06
N LEU A 30 1.10 3.79 -10.18
CA LEU A 30 2.49 3.53 -10.54
C LEU A 30 2.76 2.04 -10.81
N ALA A 31 2.11 1.13 -10.09
CA ALA A 31 2.27 -0.32 -10.27
C ALA A 31 1.82 -0.80 -11.66
N VAL A 32 0.76 -0.22 -12.22
CA VAL A 32 0.20 -0.61 -13.52
C VAL A 32 1.22 -0.54 -14.68
N PRO A 33 1.87 0.60 -14.96
CA PRO A 33 2.86 0.66 -16.05
C PRO A 33 4.08 -0.21 -15.77
N LEU A 34 4.51 -0.34 -14.50
CA LEU A 34 5.62 -1.24 -14.14
C LEU A 34 5.27 -2.70 -14.44
N ALA A 35 4.06 -3.14 -14.09
CA ALA A 35 3.57 -4.48 -14.39
C ALA A 35 3.44 -4.71 -15.89
N PHE A 36 2.97 -3.70 -16.65
CA PHE A 36 2.88 -3.81 -18.11
C PHE A 36 4.26 -3.98 -18.77
N ILE A 37 5.25 -3.17 -18.36
CA ILE A 37 6.63 -3.28 -18.86
C ILE A 37 7.24 -4.63 -18.49
N ALA A 38 7.12 -5.04 -17.22
CA ALA A 38 7.60 -6.36 -16.76
C ALA A 38 6.98 -7.50 -17.58
N MET A 39 5.67 -7.45 -17.84
CA MET A 39 4.98 -8.47 -18.63
C MET A 39 5.54 -8.57 -20.05
N ILE A 40 5.77 -7.43 -20.72
CA ILE A 40 6.34 -7.43 -22.07
C ILE A 40 7.75 -8.03 -22.05
N LEU A 41 8.60 -7.64 -21.09
CA LEU A 41 9.97 -8.14 -21.03
C LEU A 41 10.02 -9.65 -20.79
N PHE A 42 9.25 -10.17 -19.81
CA PHE A 42 9.16 -11.62 -19.57
C PHE A 42 8.50 -12.39 -20.73
N ALA A 43 7.51 -11.80 -21.41
CA ALA A 43 6.90 -12.43 -22.57
C ALA A 43 7.90 -12.54 -23.74
N VAL A 44 8.71 -11.50 -23.96
CA VAL A 44 9.77 -11.51 -24.98
C VAL A 44 10.83 -12.55 -24.64
N THR A 45 11.36 -12.57 -23.41
CA THR A 45 12.39 -13.55 -23.02
C THR A 45 11.89 -14.98 -23.19
N THR A 46 10.68 -15.28 -22.69
CA THR A 46 10.05 -16.60 -22.81
C THR A 46 9.87 -17.00 -24.29
N SER A 47 9.36 -16.09 -25.12
CA SER A 47 9.07 -16.39 -26.53
C SER A 47 10.34 -16.69 -27.33
N VAL A 48 11.41 -15.93 -27.10
CA VAL A 48 12.68 -16.08 -27.81
C VAL A 48 13.46 -17.27 -27.28
N SER A 49 13.49 -17.49 -25.95
CA SER A 49 14.15 -18.65 -25.34
C SER A 49 13.56 -19.95 -25.93
N LYS A 50 12.22 -20.06 -25.92
CA LYS A 50 11.51 -21.24 -26.42
C LYS A 50 11.84 -21.56 -27.88
N MET A 51 11.93 -20.55 -28.73
CA MET A 51 12.21 -20.76 -30.16
C MET A 51 13.65 -21.21 -30.44
N ASN A 52 14.62 -20.78 -29.63
CA ASN A 52 16.05 -21.00 -29.91
C ASN A 52 16.67 -22.15 -29.11
N TYR A 53 16.21 -22.39 -27.89
CA TYR A 53 16.85 -23.35 -26.97
C TYR A 53 15.94 -24.52 -26.58
N GLY A 54 14.68 -24.55 -27.06
CA GLY A 54 13.76 -25.67 -26.84
C GLY A 54 13.36 -25.92 -25.38
N GLY A 55 13.72 -25.00 -24.48
CA GLY A 55 13.43 -25.08 -23.05
C GLY A 55 11.96 -24.86 -22.74
N ASN A 56 11.39 -25.75 -21.92
CA ASN A 56 10.20 -25.43 -21.13
C ASN A 56 10.67 -24.63 -19.91
N ASP A 57 10.99 -23.35 -20.09
CA ASP A 57 11.51 -22.52 -19.01
C ASP A 57 10.35 -21.98 -18.16
N TRP A 58 9.89 -22.81 -17.24
CA TRP A 58 9.00 -22.42 -16.14
C TRP A 58 9.56 -21.21 -15.39
N THR A 59 10.88 -21.05 -15.39
CA THR A 59 11.66 -19.94 -14.84
C THR A 59 11.19 -18.57 -15.33
N ASP A 60 10.93 -18.42 -16.64
CA ASP A 60 10.47 -17.15 -17.22
C ASP A 60 8.93 -17.01 -17.14
N GLY A 61 8.21 -18.14 -17.16
CA GLY A 61 6.75 -18.17 -17.10
C GLY A 61 6.18 -17.89 -15.70
N LEU A 62 6.88 -18.30 -14.64
CA LEU A 62 6.41 -18.17 -13.26
C LEU A 62 6.28 -16.70 -12.81
N PRO A 63 7.23 -15.79 -13.13
CA PRO A 63 7.08 -14.34 -12.96
C PRO A 63 5.85 -13.71 -13.62
N LEU A 64 5.29 -14.29 -14.68
CA LEU A 64 4.09 -13.73 -15.31
C LEU A 64 2.87 -13.80 -14.39
N ALA A 65 2.79 -14.76 -13.46
CA ALA A 65 1.64 -14.91 -12.57
C ALA A 65 1.40 -13.69 -11.65
N PRO A 66 2.37 -13.25 -10.82
CA PRO A 66 2.19 -12.05 -9.99
C PRO A 66 2.06 -10.78 -10.83
N VAL A 67 2.75 -10.69 -11.97
CA VAL A 67 2.69 -9.52 -12.87
C VAL A 67 1.31 -9.37 -13.50
N LEU A 68 0.72 -10.45 -14.03
CA LEU A 68 -0.63 -10.42 -14.58
C LEU A 68 -1.67 -10.12 -13.50
N LEU A 69 -1.53 -10.74 -12.31
CA LEU A 69 -2.42 -10.46 -11.19
C LEU A 69 -2.40 -8.98 -10.81
N ALA A 70 -1.22 -8.36 -10.69
CA ALA A 70 -1.07 -6.93 -10.46
C ALA A 70 -1.66 -6.09 -11.59
N LEU A 71 -1.35 -6.43 -12.84
CA LEU A 71 -1.79 -5.70 -14.02
C LEU A 71 -3.31 -5.66 -14.18
N PHE A 72 -4.04 -6.71 -13.80
CA PHE A 72 -5.51 -6.70 -13.86
C PHE A 72 -6.15 -6.14 -12.58
N TYR A 73 -5.57 -6.44 -11.42
CA TYR A 73 -6.14 -6.03 -10.15
C TYR A 73 -6.04 -4.53 -9.90
N ASP A 74 -4.88 -3.91 -10.18
CA ASP A 74 -4.68 -2.49 -9.88
C ASP A 74 -5.57 -1.56 -10.71
N PRO A 75 -5.71 -1.73 -12.04
CA PRO A 75 -6.66 -0.94 -12.83
C PRO A 75 -8.11 -1.16 -12.39
N LEU A 76 -8.48 -2.40 -12.01
CA LEU A 76 -9.81 -2.68 -11.48
C LEU A 76 -10.07 -1.89 -10.19
N VAL A 77 -9.13 -1.91 -9.24
CA VAL A 77 -9.27 -1.15 -7.99
C VAL A 77 -9.27 0.37 -8.25
N LEU A 78 -8.42 0.86 -9.15
CA LEU A 78 -8.41 2.26 -9.56
C LEU A 78 -9.75 2.67 -10.16
N PHE A 79 -10.28 1.86 -11.09
CA PHE A 79 -11.57 2.06 -11.70
C PHE A 79 -12.70 2.08 -10.65
N LEU A 80 -12.77 1.07 -9.79
CA LEU A 80 -13.79 1.00 -8.74
C LEU A 80 -13.68 2.21 -7.79
N THR A 81 -12.47 2.63 -7.42
CA THR A 81 -12.26 3.74 -6.48
C THR A 81 -12.60 5.10 -7.12
N LEU A 82 -12.28 5.29 -8.41
CA LEU A 82 -12.53 6.55 -9.12
C LEU A 82 -14.00 6.69 -9.55
N PHE A 83 -14.63 5.61 -10.02
CA PHE A 83 -15.98 5.65 -10.60
C PHE A 83 -17.10 5.31 -9.60
N GLN A 84 -16.88 4.44 -8.61
CA GLN A 84 -17.94 4.08 -7.64
C GLN A 84 -18.02 5.07 -6.47
N ARG A 85 -17.85 6.37 -6.76
CA ARG A 85 -17.58 7.44 -5.80
C ARG A 85 -18.53 7.50 -4.57
N HIS A 86 -19.71 6.88 -4.56
CA HIS A 86 -20.67 7.01 -3.44
C HIS A 86 -21.39 5.70 -3.04
N GLY A 87 -20.80 4.92 -2.14
CA GLY A 87 -21.62 4.23 -1.13
C GLY A 87 -21.31 2.77 -0.79
N ARG A 88 -20.37 2.11 -1.47
CA ARG A 88 -19.99 0.72 -1.13
C ARG A 88 -18.48 0.58 -0.99
N PRO A 89 -17.92 0.76 0.22
CA PRO A 89 -16.51 0.52 0.44
C PRO A 89 -16.20 -0.96 0.17
N ILE A 90 -15.20 -1.22 -0.67
CA ILE A 90 -14.62 -2.57 -0.82
C ILE A 90 -14.20 -3.03 0.56
N HIS A 91 -14.54 -4.27 0.91
CA HIS A 91 -14.19 -4.82 2.22
C HIS A 91 -12.66 -4.77 2.38
N PRO A 92 -12.11 -4.14 3.45
CA PRO A 92 -10.67 -3.90 3.56
C PRO A 92 -9.85 -5.19 3.56
N GLY A 93 -10.46 -6.30 3.99
CA GLY A 93 -9.83 -7.62 3.93
C GLY A 93 -9.57 -8.16 2.51
N TRP A 94 -10.34 -7.73 1.49
CA TRP A 94 -10.09 -8.15 0.11
C TRP A 94 -8.76 -7.59 -0.41
N ASN A 95 -8.49 -6.31 -0.13
CA ASN A 95 -7.23 -5.67 -0.51
C ASN A 95 -6.04 -6.34 0.17
N VAL A 96 -6.16 -6.68 1.45
CA VAL A 96 -5.11 -7.44 2.17
C VAL A 96 -4.84 -8.77 1.48
N GLY A 97 -5.89 -9.53 1.13
CA GLY A 97 -5.75 -10.85 0.53
C GLY A 97 -5.05 -10.82 -0.83
N VAL A 98 -5.44 -9.90 -1.71
CA VAL A 98 -4.85 -9.82 -3.05
C VAL A 98 -3.44 -9.24 -3.02
N ASP A 99 -3.18 -8.18 -2.24
CA ASP A 99 -1.83 -7.62 -2.13
C ASP A 99 -0.86 -8.64 -1.49
N PHE A 100 -1.32 -9.45 -0.53
CA PHE A 100 -0.56 -10.57 0.01
C PHE A 100 -0.32 -11.67 -1.03
N LEU A 101 -1.30 -11.99 -1.87
CA LEU A 101 -1.16 -12.99 -2.93
C LEU A 101 -0.15 -12.55 -3.99
N VAL A 102 -0.22 -11.30 -4.47
CA VAL A 102 0.75 -10.74 -5.41
C VAL A 102 2.15 -10.78 -4.82
N TRP A 103 2.32 -10.29 -3.58
CA TRP A 103 3.60 -10.30 -2.89
C TRP A 103 4.14 -11.73 -2.67
N GLY A 104 3.29 -12.64 -2.21
CA GLY A 104 3.64 -14.04 -1.93
C GLY A 104 3.99 -14.85 -3.18
N LEU A 105 3.41 -14.52 -4.34
CA LEU A 105 3.80 -15.10 -5.63
C LEU A 105 5.06 -14.45 -6.21
N ALA A 106 5.23 -13.14 -6.01
CA ALA A 106 6.38 -12.40 -6.53
C ALA A 106 7.71 -12.84 -5.90
N ILE A 107 7.75 -13.21 -4.61
CA ILE A 107 8.97 -13.70 -3.95
C ILE A 107 9.54 -14.95 -4.63
N PRO A 108 8.83 -16.09 -4.72
CA PRO A 108 9.37 -17.28 -5.37
C PRO A 108 9.65 -17.02 -6.85
N SER A 109 8.81 -16.22 -7.53
CA SER A 109 9.07 -15.80 -8.92
C SER A 109 10.42 -15.14 -9.11
N LEU A 110 10.73 -14.18 -8.24
CA LEU A 110 11.99 -13.44 -8.30
C LEU A 110 13.18 -14.34 -7.96
N VAL A 111 13.04 -15.24 -6.97
CA VAL A 111 14.10 -16.17 -6.58
C VAL A 111 14.41 -17.16 -7.73
N PHE A 112 13.40 -17.75 -8.36
CA PHE A 112 13.61 -18.67 -9.47
C PHE A 112 14.17 -17.96 -10.71
N SER A 113 13.60 -16.82 -11.12
CA SER A 113 14.11 -16.09 -12.28
C SER A 113 15.55 -15.58 -12.07
N VAL A 114 15.88 -15.10 -10.87
CA VAL A 114 17.27 -14.69 -10.59
C VAL A 114 18.20 -15.90 -10.45
N GLY A 115 17.74 -17.02 -9.90
CA GLY A 115 18.55 -18.22 -9.69
C GLY A 115 18.95 -18.92 -10.99
N ASP A 116 18.01 -19.04 -11.91
CA ASP A 116 18.17 -19.79 -13.16
C ASP A 116 18.28 -18.88 -14.41
N GLY A 117 18.54 -17.58 -14.20
CA GLY A 117 18.56 -16.61 -15.30
C GLY A 117 19.75 -16.71 -16.24
N TRP A 118 19.56 -16.29 -17.49
CA TRP A 118 20.55 -16.40 -18.57
C TRP A 118 21.86 -15.66 -18.30
N PHE A 119 21.82 -14.64 -17.44
CA PHE A 119 22.98 -13.84 -17.07
C PHE A 119 24.02 -14.60 -16.24
N TRP A 120 23.68 -15.74 -15.64
CA TRP A 120 24.65 -16.61 -14.96
C TRP A 120 25.59 -17.32 -15.92
N TYR A 121 25.19 -17.51 -17.18
CA TYR A 121 26.02 -18.14 -18.21
C TYR A 121 26.98 -17.16 -18.90
N TRP A 122 27.01 -15.88 -18.49
CA TRP A 122 27.91 -14.91 -19.08
C TRP A 122 29.36 -15.23 -18.74
N GLN A 123 30.14 -15.55 -19.78
CA GLN A 123 31.57 -15.83 -19.64
C GLN A 123 32.42 -14.69 -20.22
N PRO A 124 33.61 -14.41 -19.64
CA PRO A 124 34.55 -13.51 -20.27
C PRO A 124 35.04 -14.13 -21.60
N VAL A 125 35.37 -13.27 -22.57
CA VAL A 125 35.95 -13.71 -23.84
C VAL A 125 37.39 -14.17 -23.59
N LEU A 126 37.70 -15.42 -23.94
CA LEU A 126 39.07 -15.93 -23.96
C LEU A 126 39.66 -15.70 -25.36
N VAL A 127 40.73 -14.90 -25.42
CA VAL A 127 41.44 -14.54 -26.65
C VAL A 127 42.68 -15.42 -26.77
N GLU A 128 42.86 -16.06 -27.92
CA GLU A 128 44.04 -16.88 -28.18
C GLU A 128 45.26 -15.99 -28.55
N PHE A 129 46.47 -16.56 -28.58
CA PHE A 129 47.71 -15.81 -28.81
C PHE A 129 47.75 -15.06 -30.15
N ASP A 130 46.98 -15.50 -31.14
CA ASP A 130 46.85 -14.88 -32.45
C ASP A 130 45.82 -13.72 -32.48
N GLY A 131 45.14 -13.46 -31.36
CA GLY A 131 44.09 -12.44 -31.25
C GLY A 131 42.71 -12.89 -31.72
N MET A 132 42.56 -14.15 -32.15
CA MET A 132 41.27 -14.72 -32.55
C MET A 132 40.48 -15.17 -31.32
N VAL A 133 39.16 -15.13 -31.45
CA VAL A 133 38.23 -15.65 -30.44
C VAL A 133 37.62 -16.93 -31.01
N PRO A 134 38.20 -18.11 -30.74
CA PRO A 134 37.64 -19.35 -31.24
C PRO A 134 36.31 -19.60 -30.53
N CYS A 135 35.24 -19.89 -31.29
CA CYS A 135 33.95 -20.29 -30.72
C CYS A 135 33.94 -21.80 -30.41
N ASP A 136 34.85 -22.20 -29.52
CA ASP A 136 34.95 -23.56 -29.00
C ASP A 136 34.04 -23.76 -27.77
N GLU A 137 34.14 -24.93 -27.11
CA GLU A 137 33.33 -25.26 -25.92
C GLU A 137 33.55 -24.27 -24.75
N TYR A 138 34.75 -23.68 -24.64
CA TYR A 138 35.07 -22.74 -23.57
C TYR A 138 34.58 -21.31 -23.84
N ASN A 139 34.48 -20.91 -25.11
CA ASN A 139 34.00 -19.61 -25.56
C ASN A 139 32.57 -19.62 -26.10
N TYR A 140 31.88 -20.77 -26.10
CA TYR A 140 30.52 -20.91 -26.64
C TYR A 140 29.52 -19.92 -26.02
N TRP A 141 29.64 -19.68 -24.71
CA TRP A 141 28.79 -18.72 -23.97
C TRP A 141 29.37 -17.31 -23.91
N SER A 142 30.39 -17.00 -24.71
CA SER A 142 30.93 -15.65 -24.82
C SER A 142 30.01 -14.74 -25.64
N GLN A 143 30.09 -13.43 -25.39
CA GLN A 143 29.24 -12.44 -26.08
C GLN A 143 29.43 -12.43 -27.60
N ILE A 144 30.63 -12.77 -28.08
CA ILE A 144 30.97 -12.75 -29.50
C ILE A 144 30.37 -13.97 -30.20
N CYS A 145 30.47 -15.14 -29.58
CA CYS A 145 29.98 -16.40 -30.16
C CYS A 145 28.46 -16.56 -30.02
N ASN A 146 27.85 -16.04 -28.93
CA ASN A 146 26.42 -16.13 -28.69
C ASN A 146 25.82 -14.80 -28.19
N PRO A 147 25.67 -13.80 -29.07
CA PRO A 147 25.16 -12.47 -28.68
C PRO A 147 23.70 -12.50 -28.22
N LEU A 148 22.94 -13.53 -28.61
CA LEU A 148 21.53 -13.67 -28.26
C LEU A 148 21.36 -13.86 -26.74
N ILE A 149 22.19 -14.69 -26.12
CA ILE A 149 22.11 -14.97 -24.66
C ILE A 149 22.38 -13.73 -23.84
N TYR A 150 23.32 -12.88 -24.26
CA TYR A 150 23.58 -11.61 -23.58
C TYR A 150 22.42 -10.64 -23.74
N THR A 151 21.78 -10.64 -24.90
CA THR A 151 20.59 -9.82 -25.12
C THR A 151 19.44 -10.30 -24.24
N LEU A 152 19.19 -11.61 -24.17
CA LEU A 152 18.19 -12.21 -23.30
C LEU A 152 18.47 -11.92 -21.82
N GLY A 153 19.69 -12.17 -21.35
CA GLY A 153 20.06 -11.90 -19.96
C GLY A 153 19.90 -10.43 -19.57
N ARG A 154 20.15 -9.47 -20.48
CA ARG A 154 19.90 -8.04 -20.22
C ARG A 154 18.41 -7.73 -20.08
N ILE A 155 17.58 -8.30 -20.96
CA ILE A 155 16.12 -8.12 -20.90
C ILE A 155 15.57 -8.76 -19.63
N GLU A 156 16.07 -9.93 -19.25
CA GLU A 156 15.68 -10.65 -18.04
C GLU A 156 16.08 -9.89 -16.76
N ILE A 157 17.30 -9.34 -16.69
CA ILE A 157 17.70 -8.47 -15.57
C ILE A 157 16.75 -7.27 -15.47
N ALA A 158 16.44 -6.62 -16.59
CA ALA A 158 15.50 -5.51 -16.60
C ALA A 158 14.11 -5.95 -16.09
N ALA A 159 13.60 -7.08 -16.56
CA ALA A 159 12.32 -7.65 -16.13
C ALA A 159 12.29 -7.91 -14.61
N ASN A 160 13.37 -8.50 -14.07
CA ASN A 160 13.54 -8.75 -12.64
C ASN A 160 13.59 -7.46 -11.81
N VAL A 161 14.21 -6.39 -12.32
CA VAL A 161 14.19 -5.07 -11.65
C VAL A 161 12.77 -4.53 -11.56
N PHE A 162 11.99 -4.59 -12.64
CA PHE A 162 10.58 -4.17 -12.60
C PHE A 162 9.74 -5.04 -11.66
N LEU A 163 9.95 -6.37 -11.65
CA LEU A 163 9.30 -7.27 -10.70
C LEU A 163 9.63 -6.94 -9.25
N ALA A 164 10.90 -6.62 -8.95
CA ALA A 164 11.32 -6.20 -7.62
C ALA A 164 10.66 -4.87 -7.18
N LEU A 165 10.49 -3.92 -8.10
CA LEU A 165 9.75 -2.68 -7.81
C LEU A 165 8.27 -2.96 -7.51
N ILE A 166 7.62 -3.84 -8.29
CA ILE A 166 6.24 -4.29 -8.05
C ILE A 166 6.14 -4.96 -6.67
N LEU A 167 7.09 -5.83 -6.32
CA LEU A 167 7.16 -6.49 -5.01
C LEU A 167 7.18 -5.48 -3.86
N ILE A 168 8.02 -4.44 -3.95
CA ILE A 168 8.13 -3.38 -2.92
C ILE A 168 6.83 -2.55 -2.83
N ILE A 169 6.23 -2.21 -3.97
CA ILE A 169 4.97 -1.46 -4.01
C ILE A 169 3.84 -2.26 -3.36
N HIS A 170 3.66 -3.54 -3.73
CA HIS A 170 2.62 -4.37 -3.14
C HIS A 170 2.89 -4.71 -1.68
N PHE A 171 4.14 -4.85 -1.24
CA PHE A 171 4.46 -4.95 0.18
C PHE A 171 3.99 -3.71 0.95
N THR A 172 4.26 -2.52 0.41
CA THR A 172 3.82 -1.25 1.01
C THR A 172 2.30 -1.15 1.07
N LEU A 173 1.61 -1.52 -0.03
CA LEU A 173 0.15 -1.58 -0.08
C LEU A 173 -0.43 -2.60 0.90
N PHE A 174 0.18 -3.78 1.02
CA PHE A 174 -0.18 -4.81 1.98
C PHE A 174 -0.09 -4.31 3.42
N VAL A 175 1.03 -3.66 3.80
CA VAL A 175 1.19 -3.06 5.13
C VAL A 175 0.10 -2.02 5.40
N TYR A 176 -0.19 -1.16 4.42
CA TYR A 176 -1.28 -0.19 4.55
C TYR A 176 -2.67 -0.84 4.68
N ALA A 177 -2.92 -1.93 3.96
CA ALA A 177 -4.17 -2.68 4.04
C ALA A 177 -4.32 -3.38 5.40
N CYS A 178 -3.22 -3.90 5.96
CA CYS A 178 -3.19 -4.46 7.31
C CYS A 178 -3.52 -3.40 8.38
N ILE A 179 -2.90 -2.22 8.30
CA ILE A 179 -3.18 -1.10 9.22
C ILE A 179 -4.65 -0.67 9.10
N ALA A 180 -5.17 -0.54 7.88
CA ALA A 180 -6.58 -0.17 7.65
C ALA A 180 -7.54 -1.21 8.22
N THR A 181 -7.25 -2.50 8.02
CA THR A 181 -8.04 -3.60 8.56
C THR A 181 -8.01 -3.62 10.09
N HIS A 182 -6.86 -3.37 10.71
CA HIS A 182 -6.73 -3.27 12.17
C HIS A 182 -7.58 -2.10 12.72
N LYS A 183 -7.47 -0.90 12.12
CA LYS A 183 -8.29 0.27 12.50
C LYS A 183 -9.78 -0.01 12.35
N TRP A 184 -10.19 -0.65 11.23
CA TRP A 184 -11.58 -1.03 11.00
C TRP A 184 -12.11 -2.03 12.04
N ARG A 185 -11.32 -3.06 12.38
CA ARG A 185 -11.66 -4.02 13.45
C ARG A 185 -11.81 -3.33 14.81
N LYS A 186 -10.93 -2.37 15.14
CA LYS A 186 -11.01 -1.60 16.39
C LYS A 186 -12.27 -0.75 16.44
N ALA A 187 -12.58 -0.02 15.37
CA ALA A 187 -13.80 0.78 15.27
C ALA A 187 -15.06 -0.08 15.43
N LYS A 188 -15.11 -1.24 14.77
CA LYS A 188 -16.23 -2.19 14.88
C LYS A 188 -16.42 -2.69 16.32
N LYS A 189 -15.33 -3.01 17.04
CA LYS A 189 -15.38 -3.42 18.46
C LYS A 189 -15.92 -2.30 19.35
N LEU A 190 -15.47 -1.05 19.14
CA LEU A 190 -15.95 0.11 19.89
C LEU A 190 -17.44 0.35 19.66
N THR A 191 -17.92 0.31 18.42
CA THR A 191 -19.36 0.45 18.12
C THR A 191 -20.18 -0.69 18.70
N ALA A 192 -19.65 -1.92 18.74
CA ALA A 192 -20.34 -3.04 19.37
C ALA A 192 -20.40 -2.89 20.91
N ALA A 193 -19.34 -2.39 21.53
CA ALA A 193 -19.30 -2.09 22.97
C ALA A 193 -20.25 -0.95 23.34
N GLU A 194 -20.27 0.14 22.55
CA GLU A 194 -21.20 1.25 22.72
C GLU A 194 -22.66 0.78 22.62
N ARG A 195 -22.98 -0.04 21.61
CA ARG A 195 -24.31 -0.66 21.49
C ARG A 195 -24.68 -1.50 22.70
N ARG A 196 -23.76 -2.33 23.20
CA ARG A 196 -23.99 -3.14 24.40
C ARG A 196 -24.21 -2.26 25.64
N ASN A 197 -23.45 -1.18 25.81
CA ASN A 197 -23.64 -0.25 26.93
C ASN A 197 -25.00 0.44 26.88
N ILE A 198 -25.45 0.87 25.71
CA ILE A 198 -26.78 1.47 25.52
C ILE A 198 -27.89 0.45 25.82
N GLU A 199 -27.73 -0.80 25.38
CA GLU A 199 -28.68 -1.88 25.67
C GLU A 199 -28.77 -2.19 27.18
N LEU A 200 -27.63 -2.18 27.88
CA LEU A 200 -27.59 -2.32 29.34
C LEU A 200 -28.28 -1.14 30.04
N GLN A 201 -28.11 0.09 29.55
CA GLN A 201 -28.82 1.25 30.09
C GLN A 201 -30.34 1.14 29.91
N TYR A 202 -30.81 0.62 28.77
CA TYR A 202 -32.25 0.46 28.51
C TYR A 202 -32.90 -0.68 29.30
N ASN A 203 -32.15 -1.77 29.54
CA ASN A 203 -32.65 -2.92 30.29
C ASN A 203 -32.61 -2.75 31.81
N ARG A 204 -31.88 -1.75 32.31
CA ARG A 204 -31.83 -1.42 33.74
C ARG A 204 -33.20 -0.92 34.20
N THR A 205 -33.73 -1.48 35.29
CA THR A 205 -35.08 -1.16 35.77
C THR A 205 -35.18 0.29 36.27
N PRO A 206 -36.39 0.90 36.28
CA PRO A 206 -36.57 2.28 36.76
C PRO A 206 -36.16 2.49 38.22
N GLU A 207 -36.24 1.46 39.07
CA GLU A 207 -35.81 1.53 40.46
C GLU A 207 -34.28 1.65 40.59
N GLU A 208 -33.51 0.89 39.81
CA GLU A 208 -32.04 0.97 39.80
C GLU A 208 -31.55 2.32 39.22
N HIS A 209 -32.35 2.95 38.34
CA HIS A 209 -32.10 4.32 37.89
C HIS A 209 -32.29 5.38 39.00
N ARG A 210 -33.18 5.12 39.96
CA ARG A 210 -33.44 6.04 41.08
C ARG A 210 -32.33 5.99 42.14
N GLU A 211 -31.74 4.81 42.34
CA GLU A 211 -30.67 4.59 43.32
C GLU A 211 -29.30 5.09 42.82
N SER A 212 -29.10 5.17 41.50
CA SER A 212 -27.87 5.67 40.87
C SER A 212 -27.87 7.17 40.56
N GLN A 213 -28.96 7.89 40.88
CA GLN A 213 -29.00 9.34 40.74
C GLN A 213 -28.10 9.96 41.82
N PRO A 214 -27.04 10.71 41.47
CA PRO A 214 -26.21 11.37 42.47
C PRO A 214 -27.11 12.23 43.35
N PRO A 215 -26.89 12.25 44.68
CA PRO A 215 -27.74 12.98 45.60
C PRO A 215 -27.86 14.42 45.09
N ALA A 216 -29.11 14.90 44.99
CA ALA A 216 -29.40 16.24 44.50
C ALA A 216 -28.45 17.23 45.18
N TYR A 217 -27.72 18.01 44.37
CA TYR A 217 -26.77 18.99 44.86
C TYR A 217 -27.50 19.90 45.85
N THR A 218 -27.24 19.67 47.14
CA THR A 218 -27.70 20.56 48.19
C THR A 218 -26.67 21.68 48.25
N PRO A 219 -27.03 22.92 47.89
CA PRO A 219 -26.11 24.03 48.07
C PRO A 219 -25.75 24.09 49.55
N SER A 220 -24.49 23.78 49.85
CA SER A 220 -23.97 23.83 51.21
C SER A 220 -24.10 25.26 51.71
N ALA A 221 -24.94 25.48 52.72
CA ALA A 221 -25.14 26.78 53.35
C ALA A 221 -23.90 27.30 54.10
N LYS A 222 -22.76 26.59 54.03
CA LYS A 222 -21.49 27.07 54.59
C LYS A 222 -20.80 28.00 53.60
N GLY A 223 -21.14 29.28 53.75
CA GLY A 223 -20.16 30.36 53.84
C GLY A 223 -19.35 30.64 52.57
N SER A 224 -19.62 31.81 52.01
CA SER A 224 -18.73 32.60 51.15
C SER A 224 -17.33 32.72 51.76
N ALA A 225 -16.48 31.70 51.60
CA ALA A 225 -15.05 31.87 51.66
C ALA A 225 -14.61 32.33 50.28
N ARG A 226 -14.22 33.61 50.18
CA ARG A 226 -13.42 34.12 49.06
C ARG A 226 -12.33 33.10 48.77
N MET A 227 -12.36 32.48 47.60
CA MET A 227 -11.21 31.74 47.12
C MET A 227 -10.04 32.73 47.04
N PRO A 228 -8.89 32.46 47.68
CA PRO A 228 -7.69 33.20 47.35
C PRO A 228 -7.40 32.94 45.88
N VAL A 229 -7.12 34.02 45.15
CA VAL A 229 -6.54 34.00 43.82
C VAL A 229 -5.16 33.38 43.97
N SER A 230 -5.10 32.05 44.00
CA SER A 230 -3.84 31.32 43.87
C SER A 230 -3.38 31.56 42.45
N ALA A 231 -2.26 32.28 42.34
CA ALA A 231 -1.49 32.44 41.13
C ALA A 231 -1.34 31.08 40.46
N VAL A 232 -2.03 30.92 39.32
CA VAL A 232 -1.78 29.83 38.39
C VAL A 232 -0.39 30.13 37.83
N SER A 233 0.60 29.40 38.33
CA SER A 233 1.91 29.32 37.70
C SER A 233 1.70 28.84 36.27
N GLU A 234 1.99 29.75 35.35
CA GLU A 234 2.05 29.59 33.91
C GLU A 234 3.27 28.73 33.55
N GLU A 235 3.24 27.45 33.89
CA GLU A 235 4.25 26.48 33.44
C GLU A 235 3.55 25.24 32.87
N ASP A 236 4.00 24.86 31.68
CA ASP A 236 3.70 23.63 30.95
C ASP A 236 2.30 23.51 30.34
N ASN A 237 2.10 24.33 29.30
CA ASN A 237 1.10 24.07 28.28
C ASN A 237 1.79 23.43 27.04
N PRO A 238 1.92 22.09 26.96
CA PRO A 238 2.65 21.40 25.89
C PRO A 238 1.94 21.44 24.52
N PHE A 239 0.93 22.29 24.35
CA PHE A 239 0.16 22.44 23.13
C PHE A 239 0.47 23.73 22.35
N LYS A 240 1.33 24.63 22.87
CA LYS A 240 1.70 25.88 22.19
C LYS A 240 2.81 25.74 21.14
N ASP A 241 3.56 24.64 21.13
CA ASP A 241 4.71 24.48 20.21
C ASP A 241 4.36 23.78 18.88
N ALA A 242 3.12 23.33 18.68
CA ALA A 242 2.70 22.71 17.42
C ALA A 242 2.26 23.71 16.34
N GLU A 243 2.07 24.98 16.69
CA GLU A 243 1.54 26.00 15.77
C GLU A 243 2.63 26.92 15.18
N ALA A 244 3.86 26.86 15.68
CA ALA A 244 4.98 27.69 15.23
C ALA A 244 5.85 27.08 14.10
N SER A 245 5.47 25.95 13.51
CA SER A 245 6.23 25.32 12.39
C SER A 245 5.43 25.17 11.10
N ALA A 246 4.27 25.81 10.98
CA ALA A 246 3.45 25.80 9.76
C ALA A 246 3.63 27.05 8.88
N GLU A 247 4.50 27.98 9.25
CA GLU A 247 4.62 29.30 8.60
C GLU A 247 6.01 29.53 7.97
N SER A 248 6.43 28.65 7.07
CA SER A 248 7.42 28.99 6.03
C SER A 248 7.41 27.95 4.92
N ASN A 249 6.37 27.95 4.09
CA ASN A 249 6.42 27.28 2.79
C ASN A 249 6.28 28.34 1.68
N PRO A 250 7.40 28.97 1.26
CA PRO A 250 7.41 29.92 0.15
C PRO A 250 7.46 29.13 -1.16
N PHE A 251 6.40 28.42 -1.50
CA PHE A 251 6.33 27.73 -2.80
C PHE A 251 4.89 27.50 -3.26
N HIS A 252 4.13 28.59 -3.41
CA HIS A 252 2.95 28.57 -4.26
C HIS A 252 2.56 29.99 -4.66
N ASP A 253 3.27 30.55 -5.65
CA ASP A 253 2.76 31.65 -6.44
C ASP A 253 3.45 31.70 -7.82
N GLU A 254 3.27 30.64 -8.60
CA GLU A 254 3.50 30.69 -10.03
C GLU A 254 2.63 29.62 -10.71
N HIS A 255 1.99 29.97 -11.83
CA HIS A 255 0.96 29.20 -12.56
C HIS A 255 -0.52 29.51 -12.24
N ARG A 256 -0.88 30.80 -12.36
CA ARG A 256 -2.24 31.16 -12.80
C ARG A 256 -2.24 32.27 -13.84
N SER A 257 -1.47 32.09 -14.91
CA SER A 257 -1.49 32.96 -16.10
C SER A 257 -1.26 32.13 -17.37
N ALA A 258 -2.26 31.38 -17.83
CA ALA A 258 -2.29 30.87 -19.22
C ALA A 258 -3.67 30.25 -19.58
N VAL A 259 -4.77 31.01 -19.51
CA VAL A 259 -5.96 30.71 -20.33
C VAL A 259 -6.64 32.01 -20.71
N LYS A 260 -6.05 32.72 -21.68
CA LYS A 260 -6.77 33.55 -22.65
C LYS A 260 -6.02 33.38 -23.98
N TYR A 261 -6.77 33.27 -25.07
CA TYR A 261 -6.35 33.05 -26.46
C TYR A 261 -6.20 31.59 -26.91
N ALA A 262 -7.35 30.97 -27.19
CA ALA A 262 -7.62 30.22 -28.41
C ALA A 262 -9.15 30.15 -28.61
#